data_AF-A0A507ECU4-F1
#
_entry.id   AF-A0A507ECU4-F1
#
_cell.length_a   1.000
_cell.length_b   1.000
_cell.length_c   1.000
_cell.angle_alpha   90.00
_cell.angle_beta   90.00
_cell.angle_gamma   90.00
#
_symmetry.space_group_name_H-M   'P 1'
#
loop_
_entity.id
_entity.type
_entity.pdbx_description
1 polymer ?
#
loop_
_entity_poly.entity_id
_entity_poly.type
_entity_poly.pdbx_seq_one_letter_code
_entity_poly.pdbx_strand_id
1 'polypeptide(L)'
;MSGPMTHITASSRLLATNSRCRYGWSPGPQFKPNSARTRAMASAVTPSSKTPSQQAVLGATAAFGLSVGAWLYMNQTKQRGIECEAAIPSPRISPDVPSKGETTTTETEMSRKMEQLVRRLQQEITTAVEELEGPDGGKFFRDSWVREEGGVGASCVLQEGKVFEKAGVNISIIASKAPEGMLKHMRARKRQGIDKGPYNMFVAGISLVMHPHNPMAPTVHANYRYFELVEENGDHSKPVASWFGGGCDLTPSYLFEEDAVHFHQTIKNACDAHDPAYYPKFKKWCDDYFDVKHRGERRGVGGIFFDDLEDRPADEIFEFVKDCGGSVVQQYVPIVKKRMNMPYTEENKKWQQLRRGRYVEFNLVHDRGTKFGLATPGVRIESVLMSLPLTARWEYCHTPVEGSPEAKLLEVLRNPREWV
;
A
#
# COMPACT_ATOMS: atom_id res chain seq x y z
N MET A 1 17.63 28.13 -54.72
CA MET A 1 19.04 28.22 -55.17
C MET A 1 19.90 27.79 -53.99
N SER A 2 20.19 26.49 -53.87
CA SER A 2 21.42 25.82 -54.37
C SER A 2 22.66 26.13 -53.51
N GLY A 3 23.20 25.09 -52.84
CA GLY A 3 24.26 25.11 -51.81
C GLY A 3 25.68 25.47 -52.31
N PRO A 4 26.81 24.90 -51.77
CA PRO A 4 26.95 23.56 -51.18
C PRO A 4 27.86 23.43 -49.92
N MET A 5 27.97 22.17 -49.48
CA MET A 5 28.87 21.57 -48.50
C MET A 5 30.37 21.76 -48.78
N THR A 6 31.21 21.60 -47.74
CA THR A 6 32.41 20.75 -47.80
C THR A 6 32.80 20.19 -46.42
N HIS A 7 32.92 18.87 -46.36
CA HIS A 7 33.58 18.07 -45.32
C HIS A 7 35.11 18.10 -45.49
N ILE A 8 35.87 18.03 -44.39
CA ILE A 8 37.19 17.36 -44.34
C ILE A 8 37.32 16.53 -43.06
N THR A 9 37.73 15.29 -43.28
CA THR A 9 38.05 14.19 -42.35
C THR A 9 39.56 14.07 -42.08
N ALA A 10 39.95 13.69 -40.85
CA ALA A 10 41.13 12.87 -40.49
C ALA A 10 41.11 12.66 -38.95
N SER A 11 40.79 11.50 -38.36
CA SER A 11 41.49 10.20 -38.24
C SER A 11 42.76 10.16 -37.35
N SER A 12 42.55 9.56 -36.16
CA SER A 12 43.45 8.66 -35.38
C SER A 12 44.74 9.19 -34.71
N ARG A 13 44.83 9.11 -33.37
CA ARG A 13 45.35 7.95 -32.62
C ARG A 13 45.25 8.13 -31.09
N LEU A 14 44.98 7.00 -30.44
CA LEU A 14 45.05 6.62 -29.03
C LEU A 14 46.10 7.32 -28.15
N LEU A 15 45.72 7.58 -26.89
CA LEU A 15 46.42 7.05 -25.70
C LEU A 15 45.48 7.13 -24.48
N ALA A 16 45.38 6.01 -23.76
CA ALA A 16 44.57 5.80 -22.57
C ALA A 16 45.33 6.23 -21.31
N THR A 17 44.65 6.85 -20.35
CA THR A 17 45.08 6.87 -18.94
C THR A 17 43.89 6.69 -18.01
N ASN A 18 43.95 5.60 -17.24
CA ASN A 18 43.07 5.21 -16.15
C ASN A 18 43.22 6.14 -14.93
N SER A 19 42.11 6.48 -14.28
CA SER A 19 42.09 6.88 -12.87
C SER A 19 40.88 6.25 -12.16
N ARG A 20 41.12 5.18 -11.39
CA ARG A 20 40.17 4.55 -10.47
C ARG A 20 40.47 5.02 -9.04
N CYS A 21 39.52 5.67 -8.38
CA CYS A 21 39.51 5.86 -6.93
C CYS A 21 38.81 4.67 -6.25
N ARG A 22 39.46 4.13 -5.21
CA ARG A 22 39.03 2.99 -4.40
C ARG A 22 38.18 3.46 -3.22
N TYR A 23 37.05 2.80 -2.95
CA TYR A 23 36.46 2.70 -1.61
C TYR A 23 36.44 1.22 -1.21
N GLY A 24 37.06 0.92 -0.07
CA GLY A 24 37.28 -0.44 0.44
C GLY A 24 36.04 -1.00 1.14
N TRP A 25 35.75 -2.27 0.86
CA TRP A 25 34.89 -3.14 1.65
C TRP A 25 35.72 -4.38 2.02
N SER A 26 35.77 -4.69 3.32
CA SER A 26 36.44 -5.87 3.85
C SER A 26 35.56 -7.12 3.67
N PRO A 27 36.08 -8.23 3.12
CA PRO A 27 35.33 -9.49 3.07
C PRO A 27 35.54 -10.34 4.35
N GLY A 28 34.44 -10.85 4.89
CA GLY A 28 34.42 -11.87 5.95
C GLY A 28 34.91 -13.25 5.47
N PRO A 29 35.13 -14.21 6.39
CA PRO A 29 35.92 -15.41 6.08
C PRO A 29 35.18 -16.41 5.18
N GLN A 30 35.89 -16.85 4.13
CA GLN A 30 35.47 -17.86 3.18
C GLN A 30 35.59 -19.27 3.76
N PHE A 31 34.51 -20.04 3.70
CA PHE A 31 34.51 -21.49 3.92
C PHE A 31 35.09 -22.21 2.69
N LYS A 32 36.12 -23.03 2.89
CA LYS A 32 36.69 -23.93 1.87
C LYS A 32 36.02 -25.31 1.94
N PRO A 33 35.60 -25.92 0.81
CA PRO A 33 35.18 -27.30 0.78
C PRO A 33 36.40 -28.22 0.62
N ASN A 34 36.55 -29.22 1.49
CA ASN A 34 37.54 -30.28 1.32
C ASN A 34 36.95 -31.46 0.55
N SER A 35 37.68 -31.86 -0.49
CA SER A 35 37.45 -33.00 -1.35
C SER A 35 37.76 -34.34 -0.68
N ALA A 36 36.91 -35.35 -0.88
CA ALA A 36 37.33 -36.76 -0.90
C ALA A 36 36.46 -37.56 -1.88
N ARG A 37 37.12 -38.38 -2.70
CA ARG A 37 36.63 -39.13 -3.86
C ARG A 37 35.85 -40.40 -3.48
N THR A 38 34.76 -40.62 -4.24
CA THR A 38 34.17 -41.89 -4.76
C THR A 38 34.51 -43.24 -4.14
N ARG A 39 33.47 -44.02 -3.79
CA ARG A 39 33.15 -45.31 -4.45
C ARG A 39 31.73 -45.79 -4.13
N ALA A 40 31.00 -46.19 -5.16
CA ALA A 40 29.75 -46.93 -5.08
C ALA A 40 30.04 -48.43 -4.89
N MET A 41 29.21 -49.12 -4.11
CA MET A 41 28.86 -50.53 -4.28
C MET A 41 27.55 -50.80 -3.53
N ALA A 42 26.60 -51.41 -4.23
CA ALA A 42 25.36 -51.95 -3.69
C ALA A 42 25.58 -53.40 -3.25
N SER A 43 24.96 -53.82 -2.13
CA SER A 43 24.31 -55.13 -2.02
C SER A 43 23.41 -55.19 -0.78
N ALA A 44 22.23 -55.77 -0.96
CA ALA A 44 21.26 -56.09 0.09
C ALA A 44 21.67 -57.34 0.90
N VAL A 45 21.09 -57.51 2.10
CA VAL A 45 20.51 -58.75 2.68
C VAL A 45 20.20 -58.53 4.20
N THR A 46 18.97 -58.87 4.60
CA THR A 46 18.38 -58.91 5.97
C THR A 46 18.66 -60.27 6.68
N PRO A 47 18.04 -60.61 7.84
CA PRO A 47 18.17 -60.09 9.22
C PRO A 47 18.56 -61.23 10.23
N SER A 48 18.99 -60.93 11.47
CA SER A 48 18.98 -61.94 12.56
C SER A 48 19.11 -61.33 13.97
N SER A 49 18.76 -62.15 14.96
CA SER A 49 18.12 -61.87 16.25
C SER A 49 18.98 -62.06 17.52
N LYS A 50 18.57 -61.39 18.62
CA LYS A 50 18.66 -61.74 20.08
C LYS A 50 20.02 -61.63 20.85
N THR A 51 20.10 -60.56 21.68
CA THR A 51 20.43 -60.42 23.14
C THR A 51 21.25 -61.48 23.94
N PRO A 52 21.78 -61.17 25.15
CA PRO A 52 22.36 -59.92 25.72
C PRO A 52 23.68 -60.16 26.51
N SER A 53 24.49 -59.13 26.80
CA SER A 53 25.40 -59.17 27.96
C SER A 53 25.67 -57.78 28.56
N GLN A 54 25.82 -57.81 29.87
CA GLN A 54 25.90 -56.68 30.79
C GLN A 54 27.25 -55.97 30.69
N GLN A 55 27.25 -54.64 30.52
CA GLN A 55 28.19 -53.68 31.12
C GLN A 55 27.93 -52.28 30.56
N ALA A 56 27.15 -51.46 31.27
CA ALA A 56 27.20 -49.99 31.24
C ALA A 56 26.24 -49.39 32.29
N VAL A 57 26.48 -49.66 33.58
CA VAL A 57 25.93 -48.84 34.67
C VAL A 57 26.94 -47.72 34.91
N LEU A 58 26.82 -46.61 34.18
CA LEU A 58 27.41 -45.29 34.49
C LEU A 58 27.07 -44.32 33.35
N GLY A 59 25.87 -43.74 33.40
CA GLY A 59 25.42 -42.76 32.39
C GLY A 59 23.97 -42.30 32.51
N ALA A 60 23.28 -42.56 33.62
CA ALA A 60 21.84 -42.29 33.77
C ALA A 60 21.51 -41.14 34.75
N THR A 61 22.49 -40.37 35.22
CA THR A 61 22.24 -39.26 36.17
C THR A 61 22.35 -37.85 35.56
N ALA A 62 22.77 -37.72 34.29
CA ALA A 62 22.80 -36.41 33.61
C ALA A 62 21.64 -36.18 32.62
N ALA A 63 20.87 -37.23 32.27
CA ALA A 63 19.77 -37.13 31.30
C ALA A 63 18.38 -36.90 31.93
N PHE A 64 18.23 -37.07 33.26
CA PHE A 64 16.96 -36.84 33.96
C PHE A 64 16.80 -35.41 34.50
N GLY A 65 17.91 -34.68 34.72
CA GLY A 65 17.88 -33.28 35.15
C GLY A 65 17.52 -32.30 34.02
N LEU A 66 17.89 -32.62 32.77
CA LEU A 66 17.61 -31.78 31.60
C LEU A 66 16.18 -31.96 31.07
N SER A 67 15.54 -33.12 31.28
CA SER A 67 14.16 -33.37 30.85
C SER A 67 13.12 -32.80 31.82
N VAL A 68 13.39 -32.76 33.13
CA VAL A 68 12.50 -32.12 34.12
C VAL A 68 12.61 -30.58 34.07
N GLY A 69 13.82 -30.04 33.83
CA GLY A 69 14.01 -28.59 33.65
C GLY A 69 13.32 -28.06 32.39
N ALA A 70 13.39 -28.81 31.26
CA ALA A 70 12.65 -28.46 30.04
C ALA A 70 11.13 -28.62 30.22
N TRP A 71 10.67 -29.64 30.94
CA TRP A 71 9.24 -29.83 31.23
C TRP A 71 8.68 -28.73 32.16
N LEU A 72 9.39 -28.33 33.22
CA LEU A 72 8.99 -27.24 34.11
C LEU A 72 9.05 -25.87 33.41
N TYR A 73 10.05 -25.63 32.55
CA TYR A 73 10.12 -24.40 31.73
C TYR A 73 8.97 -24.34 30.71
N MET A 74 8.68 -25.45 30.02
CA MET A 74 7.56 -25.54 29.08
C MET A 74 6.18 -25.47 29.78
N ASN A 75 6.06 -25.91 31.04
CA ASN A 75 4.84 -25.79 31.82
C ASN A 75 4.67 -24.39 32.46
N GLN A 76 5.76 -23.69 32.83
CA GLN A 76 5.69 -22.29 33.28
C GLN A 76 5.35 -21.33 32.13
N THR A 77 5.72 -21.65 30.89
CA THR A 77 5.30 -20.86 29.71
C THR A 77 3.89 -21.18 29.23
N LYS A 78 3.18 -22.15 29.83
CA LYS A 78 1.83 -22.57 29.44
C LYS A 78 0.70 -21.76 30.10
N GLN A 79 1.00 -20.64 30.75
CA GLN A 79 0.00 -19.71 31.32
C GLN A 79 0.15 -18.25 30.86
N ARG A 80 0.46 -18.05 29.58
CA ARG A 80 0.05 -16.82 28.88
C ARG A 80 -0.51 -17.17 27.50
N GLY A 81 -1.46 -18.10 27.49
CA GLY A 81 -2.43 -18.15 26.40
C GLY A 81 -3.34 -16.95 26.58
N ILE A 82 -3.23 -15.94 25.71
CA ILE A 82 -4.36 -15.07 25.46
C ILE A 82 -5.36 -15.98 24.74
N GLU A 83 -6.32 -16.53 25.46
CA GLU A 83 -7.53 -17.05 24.84
C GLU A 83 -8.22 -15.84 24.18
N CYS A 84 -7.96 -15.64 22.90
CA CYS A 84 -8.88 -14.92 22.04
C CYS A 84 -10.08 -15.84 21.82
N GLU A 85 -10.96 -15.89 22.82
CA GLU A 85 -12.33 -16.31 22.56
C GLU A 85 -12.90 -15.28 21.59
N ALA A 86 -13.06 -15.69 20.33
CA ALA A 86 -13.72 -14.93 19.30
C ALA A 86 -15.20 -14.81 19.65
N ALA A 87 -15.50 -14.00 20.66
CA ALA A 87 -16.79 -13.36 20.75
C ALA A 87 -16.85 -12.41 19.55
N ILE A 88 -17.49 -12.84 18.47
CA ILE A 88 -17.98 -11.95 17.42
C ILE A 88 -18.75 -10.86 18.18
N PRO A 89 -18.24 -9.62 18.29
CA PRO A 89 -19.00 -8.59 18.94
C PRO A 89 -20.21 -8.39 18.04
N SER A 90 -21.41 -8.56 18.60
CA SER A 90 -22.62 -8.07 17.98
C SER A 90 -22.35 -6.65 17.45
N PRO A 91 -22.83 -6.31 16.24
CA PRO A 91 -22.47 -5.05 15.62
C PRO A 91 -22.88 -3.92 16.56
N ARG A 92 -21.89 -3.29 17.21
CA ARG A 92 -22.11 -2.00 17.86
C ARG A 92 -22.27 -1.02 16.73
N ILE A 93 -23.52 -0.87 16.29
CA ILE A 93 -23.97 0.33 15.62
C ILE A 93 -23.88 1.40 16.70
N SER A 94 -22.74 2.07 16.80
CA SER A 94 -22.69 3.42 17.31
C SER A 94 -22.94 4.31 16.10
N PRO A 95 -24.17 4.77 15.86
CA PRO A 95 -24.30 5.99 15.10
C PRO A 95 -23.70 7.09 15.98
N ASP A 96 -23.08 8.06 15.33
CA ASP A 96 -22.58 9.29 15.93
C ASP A 96 -21.22 9.19 16.64
N VAL A 97 -20.24 9.76 15.94
CA VAL A 97 -19.06 10.38 16.54
C VAL A 97 -19.53 11.31 17.65
N PRO A 98 -18.98 11.25 18.88
CA PRO A 98 -19.37 12.17 19.92
C PRO A 98 -19.12 13.61 19.49
N SER A 99 -20.17 14.39 19.24
CA SER A 99 -20.07 15.84 19.17
C SER A 99 -20.04 16.38 20.60
N LYS A 100 -18.86 16.41 21.21
CA LYS A 100 -18.67 17.16 22.46
C LYS A 100 -17.35 17.90 22.47
N GLY A 101 -17.47 19.22 22.64
CA GLY A 101 -16.39 20.11 23.03
C GLY A 101 -16.29 21.27 22.05
N GLU A 102 -16.64 22.46 22.54
CA GLU A 102 -16.34 23.79 22.01
C GLU A 102 -15.34 23.79 20.84
N THR A 103 -15.76 24.33 19.69
CA THR A 103 -14.88 24.77 18.60
C THR A 103 -13.74 25.57 19.19
N THR A 104 -12.59 24.91 19.37
CA THR A 104 -11.35 25.59 19.68
C THR A 104 -11.02 26.41 18.44
N THR A 105 -10.74 27.69 18.67
CA THR A 105 -10.59 28.78 17.70
C THR A 105 -9.37 28.64 16.78
N THR A 106 -8.95 27.40 16.47
CA THR A 106 -7.70 27.06 15.78
C THR A 106 -7.88 26.36 14.42
N GLU A 107 -9.12 26.10 13.99
CA GLU A 107 -9.39 25.45 12.69
C GLU A 107 -9.52 26.46 11.56
N THR A 108 -8.78 26.25 10.47
CA THR A 108 -8.87 27.07 9.25
C THR A 108 -10.15 26.72 8.47
N GLU A 109 -10.60 27.63 7.59
CA GLU A 109 -11.72 27.35 6.70
C GLU A 109 -11.46 26.11 5.83
N MET A 110 -10.23 25.94 5.35
CA MET A 110 -9.84 24.81 4.52
C MET A 110 -9.88 23.49 5.29
N SER A 111 -9.42 23.48 6.53
CA SER A 111 -9.50 22.32 7.42
C SER A 111 -10.94 21.84 7.62
N ARG A 112 -11.86 22.77 7.86
CA ARG A 112 -13.30 22.48 7.96
C ARG A 112 -13.86 21.93 6.64
N LYS A 113 -13.51 22.54 5.49
CA LYS A 113 -13.94 22.07 4.15
C LYS A 113 -13.46 20.65 3.89
N MET A 114 -12.19 20.36 4.19
CA MET A 114 -11.61 19.04 3.96
C MET A 114 -12.19 17.97 4.88
N GLU A 115 -12.40 18.26 6.17
CA GLU A 115 -13.07 17.34 7.08
C GLU A 115 -14.47 16.96 6.56
N GLN A 116 -15.26 17.95 6.15
CA GLN A 116 -16.58 17.71 5.59
C GLN A 116 -16.52 16.86 4.31
N LEU A 117 -15.53 17.13 3.46
CA LEU A 117 -15.30 16.37 2.23
C LEU A 117 -15.01 14.90 2.52
N VAL A 118 -14.03 14.59 3.38
CA VAL A 118 -13.61 13.19 3.61
C VAL A 118 -14.72 12.37 4.27
N ARG A 119 -15.48 12.96 5.20
CA ARG A 119 -16.64 12.30 5.82
C ARG A 119 -17.73 12.00 4.80
N ARG A 120 -18.06 12.98 3.95
CA ARG A 120 -19.04 12.82 2.87
C ARG A 120 -18.62 11.72 1.90
N LEU A 121 -17.36 11.75 1.43
CA LEU A 121 -16.84 10.74 0.51
C LEU A 121 -16.86 9.33 1.12
N GLN A 122 -16.47 9.18 2.40
CA GLN A 122 -16.54 7.88 3.07
C GLN A 122 -17.98 7.34 3.08
N GLN A 123 -18.96 8.19 3.40
CA GLN A 123 -20.37 7.79 3.39
C GLN A 123 -20.83 7.40 1.97
N GLU A 124 -20.63 8.27 0.98
CA GLU A 124 -21.04 8.03 -0.42
C GLU A 124 -20.43 6.73 -0.97
N ILE A 125 -19.14 6.50 -0.73
CA ILE A 125 -18.41 5.34 -1.24
C ILE A 125 -18.82 4.05 -0.51
N THR A 126 -18.94 4.09 0.82
CA THR A 126 -19.36 2.90 1.58
C THR A 126 -20.79 2.49 1.24
N THR A 127 -21.70 3.45 1.06
CA THR A 127 -23.06 3.18 0.58
C THR A 127 -23.05 2.52 -0.79
N ALA A 128 -22.31 3.07 -1.77
CA ALA A 128 -22.25 2.49 -3.12
C ALA A 128 -21.67 1.05 -3.13
N VAL A 129 -20.74 0.75 -2.23
CA VAL A 129 -20.18 -0.60 -2.07
C VAL A 129 -21.18 -1.56 -1.40
N GLU A 130 -21.89 -1.13 -0.37
CA GLU A 130 -22.95 -1.93 0.27
C GLU A 130 -24.13 -2.20 -0.68
N GLU A 131 -24.40 -1.30 -1.63
CA GLU A 131 -25.36 -1.52 -2.71
C GLU A 131 -24.90 -2.60 -3.71
N LEU A 132 -23.60 -2.65 -4.03
CA LEU A 132 -23.04 -3.70 -4.88
C LEU A 132 -23.13 -5.08 -4.24
N GLU A 133 -22.92 -5.15 -2.92
CA GLU A 133 -23.10 -6.38 -2.12
C GLU A 133 -24.56 -6.89 -2.16
N GLY A 134 -25.52 -5.97 -2.26
CA GLY A 134 -26.95 -6.27 -2.28
C GLY A 134 -27.57 -6.38 -0.87
N PRO A 135 -28.87 -6.70 -0.78
CA PRO A 135 -29.60 -6.74 0.48
C PRO A 135 -29.05 -7.79 1.47
N ASP A 136 -28.66 -8.96 0.95
CA ASP A 136 -28.13 -10.09 1.72
C ASP A 136 -26.58 -10.14 1.73
N GLY A 137 -25.92 -9.10 1.23
CA GLY A 137 -24.46 -9.03 1.14
C GLY A 137 -23.79 -8.45 2.39
N GLY A 138 -22.46 -8.35 2.35
CA GLY A 138 -21.66 -7.83 3.46
C GLY A 138 -21.97 -6.35 3.76
N LYS A 139 -21.80 -5.96 5.03
CA LYS A 139 -21.86 -4.56 5.47
C LYS A 139 -20.51 -4.13 6.04
N PHE A 140 -20.21 -2.83 5.99
CA PHE A 140 -19.01 -2.31 6.63
C PHE A 140 -19.14 -2.37 8.15
N PHE A 141 -18.17 -3.00 8.79
CA PHE A 141 -17.86 -2.75 10.19
C PHE A 141 -17.28 -1.34 10.32
N ARG A 142 -17.92 -0.50 11.14
CA ARG A 142 -17.58 0.91 11.32
C ARG A 142 -16.96 1.09 12.70
N ASP A 143 -15.69 1.46 12.72
CA ASP A 143 -14.90 1.62 13.94
C ASP A 143 -14.35 3.04 14.04
N SER A 144 -14.87 3.81 15.00
CA SER A 144 -14.41 5.17 15.28
C SER A 144 -13.39 5.16 16.40
N TRP A 145 -12.33 5.94 16.24
CA TRP A 145 -11.22 6.00 17.20
C TRP A 145 -10.70 7.42 17.37
N VAL A 146 -10.05 7.64 18.52
CA VAL A 146 -9.44 8.91 18.92
C VAL A 146 -7.99 8.63 19.29
N ARG A 147 -7.07 9.54 18.95
CA ARG A 147 -5.65 9.44 19.36
C ARG A 147 -5.43 10.23 20.63
N GLU A 148 -4.57 9.71 21.51
CA GLU A 148 -4.14 10.44 22.72
C GLU A 148 -3.46 11.77 22.38
N GLU A 149 -2.69 11.81 21.28
CA GLU A 149 -1.96 13.00 20.81
C GLU A 149 -2.85 14.04 20.08
N GLY A 150 -4.15 13.78 19.96
CA GLY A 150 -5.09 14.60 19.20
C GLY A 150 -5.42 14.03 17.83
N GLY A 151 -6.68 14.20 17.42
CA GLY A 151 -7.23 13.69 16.17
C GLY A 151 -8.18 12.50 16.34
N VAL A 152 -9.02 12.34 15.33
CA VAL A 152 -10.04 11.30 15.24
C VAL A 152 -9.92 10.57 13.91
N GLY A 153 -10.47 9.37 13.85
CA GLY A 153 -10.61 8.64 12.60
C GLY A 153 -11.80 7.70 12.63
N ALA A 154 -12.19 7.26 11.45
CA ALA A 154 -13.22 6.24 11.28
C ALA A 154 -12.73 5.25 10.22
N SER A 155 -12.61 4.00 10.64
CA SER A 155 -12.26 2.88 9.77
C SER A 155 -13.53 2.13 9.39
N CYS A 156 -13.87 2.11 8.11
CA CYS A 156 -14.96 1.28 7.59
C CYS A 156 -14.33 0.09 6.88
N VAL A 157 -14.51 -1.12 7.40
CA VAL A 157 -13.94 -2.35 6.81
C VAL A 157 -15.04 -3.39 6.58
N LEU A 158 -15.12 -3.91 5.36
CA LEU A 158 -15.93 -5.04 4.96
C LEU A 158 -15.00 -6.21 4.63
N GLN A 159 -15.27 -7.38 5.20
CA GLN A 159 -14.52 -8.61 4.94
C GLN A 159 -15.47 -9.74 4.60
N GLU A 160 -15.01 -10.66 3.76
CA GLU A 160 -15.76 -11.87 3.38
C GLU A 160 -17.15 -11.56 2.81
N GLY A 161 -17.26 -10.46 2.07
CA GLY A 161 -18.45 -10.09 1.32
C GLY A 161 -18.65 -10.94 0.06
N LYS A 162 -19.84 -10.82 -0.52
CA LYS A 162 -20.25 -11.52 -1.73
C LYS A 162 -19.53 -10.99 -2.96
N VAL A 163 -19.36 -9.67 -3.05
CA VAL A 163 -18.67 -9.00 -4.17
C VAL A 163 -17.23 -8.69 -3.80
N PHE A 164 -17.00 -8.19 -2.59
CA PHE A 164 -15.70 -7.81 -2.09
C PHE A 164 -15.19 -8.81 -1.04
N GLU A 165 -14.07 -9.45 -1.33
CA GLU A 165 -13.39 -10.30 -0.35
C GLU A 165 -12.87 -9.47 0.82
N LYS A 166 -12.40 -8.25 0.52
CA LYS A 166 -12.06 -7.23 1.51
C LYS A 166 -12.17 -5.84 0.89
N ALA A 167 -12.84 -4.92 1.56
CA ALA A 167 -12.90 -3.52 1.20
C ALA A 167 -12.70 -2.66 2.44
N GLY A 168 -11.90 -1.61 2.35
CA GLY A 168 -11.81 -0.63 3.42
C GLY A 168 -11.79 0.78 2.90
N VAL A 169 -12.45 1.67 3.64
CA VAL A 169 -12.59 3.10 3.37
C VAL A 169 -12.35 3.80 4.70
N ASN A 170 -11.13 4.28 4.90
CA ASN A 170 -10.70 4.86 6.17
C ASN A 170 -10.55 6.37 6.02
N ILE A 171 -11.00 7.12 7.02
CA ILE A 171 -10.70 8.55 7.16
C ILE A 171 -9.88 8.80 8.41
N SER A 172 -9.05 9.84 8.37
CA SER A 172 -8.30 10.33 9.52
C SER A 172 -8.28 11.85 9.47
N ILE A 173 -8.60 12.47 10.61
CA ILE A 173 -8.64 13.92 10.82
C ILE A 173 -7.80 14.20 12.06
N ILE A 174 -6.57 14.65 11.86
CA ILE A 174 -5.58 14.83 12.90
C ILE A 174 -5.38 16.33 13.08
N ALA A 175 -5.73 16.84 14.25
CA ALA A 175 -5.38 18.18 14.71
C ALA A 175 -4.51 18.02 15.95
N SER A 176 -3.24 18.43 15.87
CA SER A 176 -2.27 18.28 16.96
C SER A 176 -1.12 19.27 16.84
N LYS A 177 -0.24 19.32 17.85
CA LYS A 177 1.05 20.02 17.71
C LYS A 177 1.92 19.28 16.70
N ALA A 178 2.59 20.02 15.83
CA ALA A 178 3.50 19.45 14.84
C ALA A 178 4.70 18.76 15.53
N PRO A 179 4.96 17.48 15.25
CA PRO A 179 6.11 16.79 15.85
C PRO A 179 7.44 17.40 15.39
N GLU A 180 8.41 17.57 16.31
CA GLU A 180 9.71 18.19 15.98
C GLU A 180 10.47 17.43 14.88
N GLY A 181 10.33 16.10 14.83
CA GLY A 181 10.90 15.26 13.77
C GLY A 181 10.35 15.61 12.38
N MET A 182 9.05 15.92 12.29
CA MET A 182 8.41 16.37 11.06
C MET A 182 8.92 17.76 10.65
N LEU A 183 8.95 18.71 11.58
CA LEU A 183 9.45 20.06 11.33
C LEU A 183 10.91 20.03 10.84
N LYS A 184 11.75 19.19 11.44
CA LYS A 184 13.14 18.98 11.00
C LYS A 184 13.22 18.48 9.55
N HIS A 185 12.35 17.56 9.16
CA HIS A 185 12.29 17.06 7.78
C HIS A 185 11.78 18.13 6.80
N MET A 186 10.77 18.91 7.18
CA MET A 186 10.25 20.02 6.36
C MET A 186 11.29 21.13 6.16
N ARG A 187 12.03 21.50 7.23
CA ARG A 187 13.17 22.44 7.15
C ARG A 187 14.29 21.90 6.26
N ALA A 188 14.60 20.60 6.32
CA ALA A 188 15.60 19.98 5.44
C ALA A 188 15.20 20.01 3.95
N ARG A 189 13.90 20.02 3.66
CA ARG A 189 13.34 20.25 2.32
C ARG A 189 13.32 21.74 1.91
N LYS A 190 13.84 22.64 2.74
CA LYS A 190 13.89 24.09 2.51
C LYS A 190 12.50 24.72 2.27
N ARG A 191 11.44 24.19 2.90
CA ARG A 191 10.14 24.90 2.93
C ARG A 191 10.31 26.23 3.66
N GLN A 192 9.91 27.32 3.01
CA GLN A 192 10.03 28.68 3.53
C GLN A 192 9.00 28.91 4.66
N GLY A 193 9.31 29.81 5.60
CA GLY A 193 8.39 30.18 6.69
C GLY A 193 8.33 29.22 7.89
N ILE A 194 9.20 28.20 7.93
CA ILE A 194 9.30 27.26 9.07
C ILE A 194 10.52 27.62 9.91
N ASP A 195 10.42 28.73 10.62
CA ASP A 195 11.54 29.35 11.33
C ASP A 195 11.72 28.74 12.74
N LYS A 196 10.98 29.22 13.76
CA LYS A 196 11.14 28.80 15.17
C LYS A 196 9.86 28.96 16.03
N GLY A 197 8.67 28.80 15.47
CA GLY A 197 7.43 28.74 16.27
C GLY A 197 7.09 27.31 16.72
N PRO A 198 6.36 27.11 17.82
CA PRO A 198 5.51 25.93 17.90
C PRO A 198 4.43 26.04 16.82
N TYR A 199 4.20 24.96 16.09
CA TYR A 199 3.22 24.91 15.02
C TYR A 199 2.12 23.92 15.37
N ASN A 200 0.89 24.27 15.03
CA ASN A 200 -0.21 23.33 14.99
C ASN A 200 -0.30 22.76 13.58
N MET A 201 -0.54 21.46 13.52
CA MET A 201 -0.68 20.69 12.29
C MET A 201 -2.12 20.22 12.17
N PHE A 202 -2.66 20.33 10.97
CA PHE A 202 -3.89 19.65 10.59
C PHE A 202 -3.65 18.73 9.39
N VAL A 203 -4.22 17.52 9.47
CA VAL A 203 -4.25 16.55 8.37
C VAL A 203 -5.63 15.95 8.29
N ALA A 204 -6.28 16.07 7.15
CA ALA A 204 -7.50 15.31 6.85
C ALA A 204 -7.30 14.51 5.57
N GLY A 205 -7.67 13.23 5.60
CA GLY A 205 -7.59 12.39 4.41
C GLY A 205 -8.51 11.19 4.44
N ILE A 206 -8.89 10.75 3.24
CA ILE A 206 -9.56 9.49 2.95
C ILE A 206 -8.59 8.56 2.23
N SER A 207 -8.58 7.29 2.60
CA SER A 207 -7.81 6.23 1.97
C SER A 207 -8.66 4.99 1.83
N LEU A 208 -8.71 4.41 0.64
CA LEU A 208 -9.47 3.21 0.37
C LEU A 208 -8.70 2.20 -0.47
N VAL A 209 -8.98 0.93 -0.20
CA VAL A 209 -8.56 -0.20 -1.02
C VAL A 209 -9.70 -1.20 -1.06
N MET A 210 -10.01 -1.71 -2.25
CA MET A 210 -11.06 -2.72 -2.42
C MET A 210 -10.56 -3.87 -3.26
N HIS A 211 -10.69 -5.08 -2.73
CA HIS A 211 -10.30 -6.33 -3.36
C HIS A 211 -11.56 -7.16 -3.65
N PRO A 212 -12.07 -7.14 -4.90
CA PRO A 212 -13.17 -8.00 -5.30
C PRO A 212 -12.86 -9.48 -5.14
N HIS A 213 -13.89 -10.28 -4.88
CA HIS A 213 -13.80 -11.73 -4.85
C HIS A 213 -13.54 -12.30 -6.25
N ASN A 214 -14.26 -11.79 -7.26
CA ASN A 214 -14.14 -12.27 -8.64
C ASN A 214 -12.81 -11.80 -9.29
N PRO A 215 -11.98 -12.69 -9.86
CA PRO A 215 -10.71 -12.33 -10.51
C PRO A 215 -10.88 -11.40 -11.72
N MET A 216 -12.06 -11.35 -12.33
CA MET A 216 -12.35 -10.45 -13.45
C MET A 216 -12.58 -9.01 -13.00
N ALA A 217 -12.90 -8.78 -11.73
CA ALA A 217 -13.08 -7.45 -11.16
C ALA A 217 -11.74 -6.93 -10.58
N PRO A 218 -11.26 -5.75 -10.99
CA PRO A 218 -9.96 -5.23 -10.57
C PRO A 218 -9.97 -4.77 -9.11
N THR A 219 -8.81 -4.85 -8.45
CA THR A 219 -8.59 -4.11 -7.20
C THR A 219 -8.50 -2.61 -7.51
N VAL A 220 -9.01 -1.76 -6.62
CA VAL A 220 -8.84 -0.29 -6.72
C VAL A 220 -8.24 0.27 -5.46
N HIS A 221 -7.47 1.34 -5.61
CA HIS A 221 -6.99 2.18 -4.52
C HIS A 221 -7.31 3.65 -4.84
N ALA A 222 -7.67 4.41 -3.80
CA ALA A 222 -7.71 5.86 -3.89
C ALA A 222 -7.31 6.51 -2.56
N ASN A 223 -6.69 7.68 -2.66
CA ASN A 223 -6.30 8.49 -1.53
C ASN A 223 -6.50 9.97 -1.87
N TYR A 224 -7.08 10.74 -0.96
CA TYR A 224 -7.14 12.20 -1.08
C TYR A 224 -6.92 12.80 0.30
N ARG A 225 -5.95 13.71 0.41
CA ARG A 225 -5.50 14.28 1.67
C ARG A 225 -5.11 15.75 1.54
N TYR A 226 -5.25 16.45 2.65
CA TYR A 226 -4.80 17.81 2.86
C TYR A 226 -3.91 17.83 4.09
N PHE A 227 -2.87 18.65 4.01
CA PHE A 227 -2.01 18.98 5.13
C PHE A 227 -1.95 20.49 5.26
N GLU A 228 -1.96 21.00 6.49
CA GLU A 228 -1.55 22.36 6.79
C GLU A 228 -0.77 22.47 8.10
N LEU A 229 0.02 23.54 8.15
CA LEU A 229 0.80 23.96 9.30
C LEU A 229 0.47 25.42 9.58
N VAL A 230 0.07 25.73 10.81
CA VAL A 230 -0.21 27.09 11.28
C VAL A 230 0.66 27.40 12.50
N GLU A 231 1.08 28.65 12.66
CA GLU A 231 1.77 29.06 13.89
C GLU A 231 0.80 29.07 15.07
N GLU A 232 1.18 28.50 16.21
CA GLU A 232 0.29 28.35 17.39
C GLU A 232 -0.33 29.69 17.81
N ASN A 233 0.46 30.77 17.78
CA ASN A 233 0.04 32.13 18.15
C ASN A 233 -0.06 33.09 16.93
N GLY A 234 -0.10 32.55 15.71
CA GLY A 234 -0.10 33.34 14.48
C GLY A 234 -1.50 33.62 13.92
N ASP A 235 -1.54 34.14 12.70
CA ASP A 235 -2.79 34.32 11.96
C ASP A 235 -3.28 32.97 11.42
N HIS A 236 -4.32 32.41 12.05
CA HIS A 236 -4.91 31.12 11.66
C HIS A 236 -5.71 31.21 10.36
N SER A 237 -5.82 32.38 9.71
CA SER A 237 -6.35 32.48 8.35
C SER A 237 -5.33 32.11 7.27
N LYS A 238 -4.03 32.01 7.62
CA LYS A 238 -2.95 31.76 6.65
C LYS A 238 -1.98 30.68 7.15
N PRO A 239 -2.08 29.44 6.63
CA PRO A 239 -1.07 28.43 6.86
C PRO A 239 0.32 28.88 6.43
N VAL A 240 1.35 28.55 7.22
CA VAL A 240 2.75 28.75 6.82
C VAL A 240 3.17 27.74 5.74
N ALA A 241 2.50 26.60 5.70
CA ALA A 241 2.62 25.61 4.65
C ALA A 241 1.31 24.83 4.55
N SER A 242 0.83 24.60 3.33
CA SER A 242 -0.29 23.71 3.08
C SER A 242 -0.16 23.10 1.69
N TRP A 243 -0.59 21.84 1.56
CA TRP A 243 -0.59 21.17 0.26
C TRP A 243 -1.63 20.06 0.23
N PHE A 244 -2.02 19.70 -0.98
CA PHE A 244 -2.85 18.55 -1.25
C PHE A 244 -2.01 17.39 -1.77
N GLY A 245 -2.52 16.18 -1.56
CA GLY A 245 -1.97 14.98 -2.17
C GLY A 245 -3.09 13.97 -2.39
N GLY A 246 -2.87 13.06 -3.33
CA GLY A 246 -3.86 12.05 -3.61
C GLY A 246 -3.66 11.35 -4.93
N GLY A 247 -4.74 10.71 -5.36
CA GLY A 247 -4.77 9.93 -6.57
C GLY A 247 -5.65 8.71 -6.44
N CYS A 248 -5.83 8.01 -7.55
CA CYS A 248 -6.48 6.72 -7.63
C CYS A 248 -5.77 5.86 -8.67
N ASP A 249 -5.80 4.56 -8.48
CA ASP A 249 -5.21 3.61 -9.41
C ASP A 249 -5.95 2.27 -9.45
N LEU A 250 -5.91 1.62 -10.62
CA LEU A 250 -6.62 0.38 -10.89
C LEU A 250 -5.65 -0.79 -11.07
N THR A 251 -5.88 -1.88 -10.35
CA THR A 251 -5.05 -3.08 -10.33
C THR A 251 -5.84 -4.31 -10.79
N PRO A 252 -6.00 -4.54 -12.11
CA PRO A 252 -6.66 -5.72 -12.64
C PRO A 252 -5.82 -6.99 -12.45
N SER A 253 -6.50 -8.14 -12.32
CA SER A 253 -5.87 -9.45 -12.52
C SER A 253 -5.95 -9.92 -13.97
N TYR A 254 -6.99 -9.50 -14.70
CA TYR A 254 -7.14 -9.70 -16.13
C TYR A 254 -7.38 -8.37 -16.82
N LEU A 255 -6.71 -8.15 -17.94
CA LEU A 255 -6.85 -6.89 -18.67
C LEU A 255 -8.15 -6.88 -19.47
N PHE A 256 -9.01 -5.91 -19.17
CA PHE A 256 -10.12 -5.47 -20.02
C PHE A 256 -9.84 -4.04 -20.43
N GLU A 257 -9.56 -3.81 -21.72
CA GLU A 257 -9.12 -2.50 -22.18
C GLU A 257 -10.19 -1.44 -21.96
N GLU A 258 -11.46 -1.80 -22.15
CA GLU A 258 -12.58 -0.89 -21.96
C GLU A 258 -12.76 -0.46 -20.50
N ASP A 259 -12.32 -1.26 -19.52
CA ASP A 259 -12.37 -0.88 -18.11
C ASP A 259 -11.27 0.12 -17.79
N ALA A 260 -10.07 -0.08 -18.35
CA ALA A 260 -8.97 0.86 -18.20
C ALA A 260 -9.30 2.20 -18.87
N VAL A 261 -9.87 2.19 -20.09
CA VAL A 261 -10.34 3.40 -20.77
C VAL A 261 -11.42 4.11 -19.95
N HIS A 262 -12.44 3.39 -19.46
CA HIS A 262 -13.50 3.99 -18.61
C HIS A 262 -12.93 4.66 -17.36
N PHE A 263 -12.05 3.95 -16.66
CA PHE A 263 -11.40 4.45 -15.45
C PHE A 263 -10.60 5.73 -15.74
N HIS A 264 -9.71 5.67 -16.73
CA HIS A 264 -8.85 6.79 -17.11
C HIS A 264 -9.61 7.97 -17.70
N GLN A 265 -10.64 7.74 -18.52
CA GLN A 265 -11.47 8.82 -19.06
C GLN A 265 -12.24 9.55 -17.96
N THR A 266 -12.77 8.83 -16.98
CA THR A 266 -13.50 9.43 -15.86
C THR A 266 -12.58 10.33 -15.03
N ILE A 267 -11.35 9.88 -14.78
CA ILE A 267 -10.32 10.67 -14.10
C ILE A 267 -9.90 11.88 -14.94
N LYS A 268 -9.67 11.69 -16.25
CA LYS A 268 -9.31 12.77 -17.16
C LYS A 268 -10.38 13.86 -17.20
N ASN A 269 -11.66 13.50 -17.22
CA ASN A 269 -12.76 14.48 -17.16
C ASN A 269 -12.72 15.32 -15.88
N ALA A 270 -12.41 14.70 -14.73
CA ALA A 270 -12.25 15.41 -13.47
C ALA A 270 -11.01 16.33 -13.50
N CYS A 271 -9.88 15.88 -14.06
CA CYS A 271 -8.69 16.71 -14.23
C CYS A 271 -8.92 17.90 -15.18
N ASP A 272 -9.50 17.66 -16.36
CA ASP A 272 -9.69 18.65 -17.42
C ASP A 272 -10.63 19.79 -17.01
N ALA A 273 -11.52 19.56 -16.02
CA ALA A 273 -12.37 20.59 -15.45
C ALA A 273 -11.59 21.67 -14.67
N HIS A 274 -10.35 21.38 -14.27
CA HIS A 274 -9.49 22.26 -13.48
C HIS A 274 -8.23 22.69 -14.24
N ASP A 275 -7.56 21.73 -14.90
CA ASP A 275 -6.37 21.98 -15.70
C ASP A 275 -6.12 20.81 -16.67
N PRO A 276 -6.18 21.02 -18.00
CA PRO A 276 -5.90 19.98 -18.99
C PRO A 276 -4.51 19.35 -18.87
N ALA A 277 -3.54 20.00 -18.21
CA ALA A 277 -2.21 19.46 -17.98
C ALA A 277 -2.15 18.49 -16.79
N TYR A 278 -3.17 18.44 -15.93
CA TYR A 278 -3.17 17.59 -14.73
C TYR A 278 -3.18 16.10 -15.06
N TYR A 279 -4.08 15.65 -15.93
CA TYR A 279 -4.14 14.23 -16.29
C TYR A 279 -2.80 13.70 -16.82
N PRO A 280 -2.19 14.26 -17.88
CA PRO A 280 -0.93 13.72 -18.40
C PRO A 280 0.22 13.77 -17.37
N LYS A 281 0.29 14.85 -16.55
CA LYS A 281 1.29 14.98 -15.48
C LYS A 281 1.11 13.91 -14.41
N PHE A 282 -0.08 13.79 -13.85
CA PHE A 282 -0.36 12.92 -12.72
C PHE A 282 -0.50 11.45 -13.12
N LYS A 283 -0.91 11.15 -14.35
CA LYS A 283 -0.88 9.79 -14.91
C LYS A 283 0.53 9.28 -15.03
N LYS A 284 1.43 10.08 -15.62
CA LYS A 284 2.86 9.72 -15.68
C LYS A 284 3.44 9.49 -14.28
N TRP A 285 3.09 10.36 -13.33
CA TRP A 285 3.57 10.19 -11.95
C TRP A 285 3.01 8.91 -11.31
N CYS A 286 1.76 8.54 -11.60
CA CYS A 286 1.18 7.28 -11.15
C CYS A 286 1.95 6.06 -11.69
N ASP A 287 2.29 6.07 -12.98
CA ASP A 287 3.06 4.99 -13.62
C ASP A 287 4.47 4.84 -13.01
N ASP A 288 5.09 5.96 -12.63
CA ASP A 288 6.42 5.98 -12.01
C ASP A 288 6.36 5.60 -10.51
N TYR A 289 5.28 5.97 -9.80
CA TYR A 289 5.14 5.74 -8.36
C TYR A 289 4.83 4.28 -8.03
N PHE A 290 3.90 3.65 -8.76
CA PHE A 290 3.44 2.28 -8.51
C PHE A 290 4.29 1.21 -9.20
N ASP A 291 5.59 1.48 -9.39
CA ASP A 291 6.56 0.55 -9.96
C ASP A 291 7.10 -0.43 -8.92
N VAL A 292 6.87 -1.73 -9.14
CA VAL A 292 7.47 -2.81 -8.35
C VAL A 292 8.87 -3.06 -8.90
N LYS A 293 9.82 -2.21 -8.53
CA LYS A 293 11.17 -2.14 -9.11
C LYS A 293 11.89 -3.48 -9.25
N HIS A 294 11.77 -4.35 -8.24
CA HIS A 294 12.43 -5.65 -8.22
C HIS A 294 11.74 -6.71 -9.11
N ARG A 295 10.58 -6.39 -9.69
CA ARG A 295 9.85 -7.19 -10.68
C ARG A 295 9.89 -6.57 -12.08
N GLY A 296 10.23 -5.28 -12.18
CA GLY A 296 10.22 -4.53 -13.44
C GLY A 296 8.81 -4.36 -14.03
N GLU A 297 7.79 -4.30 -13.17
CA GLU A 297 6.40 -4.17 -13.57
C GLU A 297 5.64 -3.23 -12.61
N ARG A 298 4.62 -2.54 -13.12
CA ARG A 298 3.75 -1.68 -12.32
C ARG A 298 2.74 -2.55 -11.59
N ARG A 299 2.27 -2.06 -10.45
CA ARG A 299 1.26 -2.75 -9.64
C ARG A 299 -0.01 -3.05 -10.44
N GLY A 300 -0.45 -2.07 -11.25
CA GLY A 300 -1.66 -2.10 -12.04
C GLY A 300 -1.55 -1.21 -13.29
N VAL A 301 -2.70 -0.87 -13.89
CA VAL A 301 -2.81 -0.05 -15.12
C VAL A 301 -2.80 1.46 -14.87
N GLY A 302 -2.40 1.86 -13.66
CA GLY A 302 -2.25 3.25 -13.25
C GLY A 302 -3.59 3.95 -12.99
N GLY A 303 -3.56 5.27 -13.15
CA GLY A 303 -4.62 6.22 -12.82
C GLY A 303 -3.96 7.60 -12.70
N ILE A 304 -4.14 8.29 -11.58
CA ILE A 304 -3.39 9.52 -11.28
C ILE A 304 -2.73 9.46 -9.91
N PHE A 305 -1.60 10.14 -9.76
CA PHE A 305 -0.93 10.34 -8.48
C PHE A 305 -0.37 11.77 -8.40
N PHE A 306 -0.59 12.42 -7.27
CA PHE A 306 -0.04 13.74 -6.96
C PHE A 306 0.27 13.86 -5.47
N ASP A 307 1.29 14.66 -5.16
CA ASP A 307 1.79 14.92 -3.81
C ASP A 307 2.43 16.31 -3.82
N ASP A 308 2.51 16.95 -2.65
CA ASP A 308 3.03 18.32 -2.51
C ASP A 308 2.35 19.29 -3.53
N LEU A 309 1.04 19.15 -3.80
CA LEU A 309 0.32 20.01 -4.75
C LEU A 309 -0.10 21.32 -4.06
N GLU A 310 0.57 22.41 -4.44
CA GLU A 310 0.41 23.76 -3.89
C GLU A 310 0.67 24.83 -4.97
N ASP A 311 0.35 24.55 -6.23
CA ASP A 311 0.73 25.38 -7.39
C ASP A 311 -0.20 26.57 -7.67
N ARG A 312 -1.28 26.71 -6.89
CA ARG A 312 -2.32 27.75 -7.00
C ARG A 312 -3.06 27.92 -5.66
N PRO A 313 -4.02 28.86 -5.53
CA PRO A 313 -4.77 29.04 -4.28
C PRO A 313 -5.42 27.74 -3.79
N ALA A 314 -5.39 27.53 -2.47
CA ALA A 314 -5.85 26.28 -1.85
C ALA A 314 -7.32 25.95 -2.17
N ASP A 315 -8.19 26.96 -2.31
CA ASP A 315 -9.59 26.75 -2.69
C ASP A 315 -9.74 26.18 -4.11
N GLU A 316 -8.89 26.56 -5.07
CA GLU A 316 -8.93 25.99 -6.42
C GLU A 316 -8.46 24.53 -6.41
N ILE A 317 -7.40 24.22 -5.66
CA ILE A 317 -6.92 22.83 -5.51
C ILE A 317 -7.93 21.98 -4.75
N PHE A 318 -8.62 22.55 -3.76
CA PHE A 318 -9.69 21.87 -3.04
C PHE A 318 -10.82 21.45 -3.97
N GLU A 319 -11.26 22.32 -4.88
CA GLU A 319 -12.30 21.96 -5.86
C GLU A 319 -11.83 20.82 -6.79
N PHE A 320 -10.56 20.83 -7.21
CA PHE A 320 -9.96 19.72 -7.95
C PHE A 320 -9.98 18.40 -7.16
N VAL A 321 -9.57 18.42 -5.89
CA VAL A 321 -9.57 17.26 -5.01
C VAL A 321 -11.00 16.78 -4.73
N LYS A 322 -11.95 17.70 -4.59
CA LYS A 322 -13.38 17.41 -4.41
C LYS A 322 -13.94 16.65 -5.60
N ASP A 323 -13.63 17.07 -6.83
CA ASP A 323 -14.12 16.42 -8.05
C ASP A 323 -13.43 15.08 -8.30
N CYS A 324 -12.12 14.99 -8.04
CA CYS A 324 -11.39 13.71 -8.12
C CYS A 324 -11.91 12.70 -7.09
N GLY A 325 -12.13 13.12 -5.84
CA GLY A 325 -12.73 12.31 -4.79
C GLY A 325 -14.17 11.91 -5.09
N GLY A 326 -14.98 12.86 -5.55
CA GLY A 326 -16.40 12.65 -5.86
C GLY A 326 -16.64 11.73 -7.07
N SER A 327 -15.67 11.61 -7.97
CA SER A 327 -15.78 10.73 -9.13
C SER A 327 -15.38 9.27 -8.86
N VAL A 328 -14.85 8.91 -7.68
CA VAL A 328 -14.40 7.54 -7.37
C VAL A 328 -15.48 6.48 -7.62
N VAL A 329 -16.73 6.75 -7.24
CA VAL A 329 -17.86 5.84 -7.47
C VAL A 329 -18.09 5.64 -8.97
N GLN A 330 -18.05 6.72 -9.76
CA GLN A 330 -18.23 6.68 -11.22
C GLN A 330 -17.08 5.97 -11.93
N GLN A 331 -15.86 6.13 -11.41
CA GLN A 331 -14.65 5.48 -11.94
C GLN A 331 -14.76 3.94 -11.80
N TYR A 332 -15.28 3.44 -10.67
CA TYR A 332 -15.10 2.04 -10.28
C TYR A 332 -16.37 1.18 -10.29
N VAL A 333 -17.51 1.70 -9.83
CA VAL A 333 -18.75 0.91 -9.70
C VAL A 333 -19.23 0.32 -11.03
N PRO A 334 -19.21 1.05 -12.17
CA PRO A 334 -19.59 0.47 -13.46
C PRO A 334 -18.73 -0.73 -13.86
N ILE A 335 -17.42 -0.67 -13.57
CA ILE A 335 -16.48 -1.78 -13.81
C ILE A 335 -16.88 -2.99 -12.97
N VAL A 336 -17.06 -2.81 -11.65
CA VAL A 336 -17.43 -3.92 -10.77
C VAL A 336 -18.76 -4.56 -11.19
N LYS A 337 -19.79 -3.77 -11.51
CA LYS A 337 -21.08 -4.30 -11.98
C LYS A 337 -20.94 -5.20 -13.21
N LYS A 338 -20.05 -4.83 -14.14
CA LYS A 338 -19.79 -5.60 -15.36
C LYS A 338 -19.05 -6.92 -15.07
N ARG A 339 -18.16 -6.92 -14.09
CA ARG A 339 -17.21 -8.02 -13.86
C ARG A 339 -17.57 -8.97 -12.73
N MET A 340 -18.29 -8.51 -11.70
CA MET A 340 -18.49 -9.25 -10.45
C MET A 340 -19.17 -10.62 -10.61
N ASN A 341 -19.99 -10.79 -11.65
CA ASN A 341 -20.73 -12.02 -11.93
C ASN A 341 -20.16 -12.85 -13.10
N MET A 342 -19.01 -12.46 -13.66
CA MET A 342 -18.41 -13.23 -14.74
C MET A 342 -17.95 -14.61 -14.25
N PRO A 343 -18.12 -15.69 -15.03
CA PRO A 343 -17.58 -16.99 -14.67
C PRO A 343 -16.04 -16.94 -14.67
N TYR A 344 -15.43 -17.72 -13.79
CA TYR A 344 -13.98 -17.85 -13.68
C TYR A 344 -13.61 -19.28 -13.28
N THR A 345 -12.39 -19.70 -13.60
CA THR A 345 -11.84 -21.00 -13.22
C THR A 345 -10.93 -20.90 -11.99
N GLU A 346 -10.55 -22.04 -11.41
CA GLU A 346 -9.57 -22.09 -10.32
C GLU A 346 -8.21 -21.51 -10.73
N GLU A 347 -7.79 -21.68 -11.99
CA GLU A 347 -6.60 -21.04 -12.54
C GLU A 347 -6.74 -19.52 -12.54
N ASN A 348 -7.93 -18.99 -12.86
CA ASN A 348 -8.16 -17.56 -12.79
C ASN A 348 -8.03 -17.02 -11.36
N LYS A 349 -8.58 -17.75 -10.39
CA LYS A 349 -8.47 -17.40 -8.96
C LYS A 349 -7.01 -17.50 -8.50
N LYS A 350 -6.29 -18.55 -8.89
CA LYS A 350 -4.85 -18.71 -8.59
C LYS A 350 -4.01 -17.55 -9.14
N TRP A 351 -4.29 -17.11 -10.36
CA TRP A 351 -3.62 -15.95 -10.94
C TRP A 351 -3.94 -14.65 -10.17
N GLN A 352 -5.19 -14.42 -9.78
CA GLN A 352 -5.55 -13.28 -8.91
C GLN A 352 -4.73 -13.29 -7.62
N GLN A 353 -4.52 -14.46 -7.00
CA GLN A 353 -3.72 -14.58 -5.79
C GLN A 353 -2.24 -14.22 -6.01
N LEU A 354 -1.67 -14.57 -7.16
CA LEU A 354 -0.31 -14.17 -7.55
C LEU A 354 -0.23 -12.65 -7.78
N ARG A 355 -1.22 -12.05 -8.44
CA ARG A 355 -1.31 -10.59 -8.63
C ARG A 355 -1.47 -9.85 -7.31
N ARG A 356 -2.27 -10.37 -6.38
CA ARG A 356 -2.38 -9.86 -5.01
C ARG A 356 -1.07 -9.97 -4.23
N GLY A 357 -0.27 -11.02 -4.47
CA GLY A 357 1.09 -11.10 -3.95
C GLY A 357 1.96 -9.91 -4.38
N ARG A 358 1.83 -9.44 -5.63
CA ARG A 358 2.50 -8.22 -6.11
C ARG A 358 1.99 -6.95 -5.44
N TYR A 359 0.70 -6.89 -5.15
CA TYR A 359 0.11 -5.79 -4.39
C TYR A 359 0.72 -5.69 -2.99
N VAL A 360 0.84 -6.83 -2.29
CA VAL A 360 1.50 -6.91 -0.98
C VAL A 360 2.99 -6.54 -1.07
N GLU A 361 3.71 -7.06 -2.06
CA GLU A 361 5.12 -6.70 -2.31
C GLU A 361 5.30 -5.17 -2.45
N PHE A 362 4.42 -4.50 -3.20
CA PHE A 362 4.47 -3.05 -3.34
C PHE A 362 4.24 -2.34 -2.00
N ASN A 363 3.14 -2.67 -1.31
CA ASN A 363 2.75 -1.95 -0.09
C ASN A 363 3.80 -2.10 1.03
N LEU A 364 4.40 -3.28 1.18
CA LEU A 364 5.38 -3.50 2.25
C LEU A 364 6.79 -3.01 1.89
N VAL A 365 7.18 -3.05 0.60
CA VAL A 365 8.56 -2.77 0.17
C VAL A 365 8.74 -1.36 -0.39
N HIS A 366 7.74 -0.77 -1.04
CA HIS A 366 7.90 0.48 -1.79
C HIS A 366 7.00 1.61 -1.31
N ASP A 367 5.78 1.31 -0.85
CA ASP A 367 4.80 2.34 -0.49
C ASP A 367 5.29 3.22 0.68
N ARG A 368 5.36 4.53 0.41
CA ARG A 368 5.81 5.52 1.39
C ARG A 368 4.82 5.65 2.54
N GLY A 369 3.52 5.59 2.24
CA GLY A 369 2.44 5.74 3.24
C GLY A 369 2.47 4.61 4.26
N THR A 370 2.52 3.37 3.80
CA THR A 370 2.58 2.18 4.66
C THR A 370 3.83 2.17 5.53
N LYS A 371 5.01 2.44 4.96
CA LYS A 371 6.26 2.52 5.74
C LYS A 371 6.21 3.60 6.82
N PHE A 372 5.71 4.78 6.47
CA PHE A 372 5.57 5.87 7.42
C PHE A 372 4.58 5.52 8.54
N GLY A 373 3.44 4.94 8.20
CA GLY A 373 2.43 4.52 9.18
C GLY A 373 2.95 3.46 10.16
N LEU A 374 3.71 2.48 9.67
CA LEU A 374 4.32 1.43 10.51
C LEU A 374 5.48 1.96 11.39
N ALA A 375 6.17 2.99 10.94
CA ALA A 375 7.28 3.61 11.69
C ALA A 375 6.82 4.66 12.71
N THR A 376 5.57 5.13 12.63
CA THR A 376 5.06 6.22 13.48
C THR A 376 4.41 5.64 14.74
N PRO A 377 4.89 5.98 15.95
CA PRO A 377 4.27 5.55 17.20
C PRO A 377 2.80 6.01 17.30
N GLY A 378 1.96 5.21 17.97
CA GLY A 378 0.56 5.56 18.20
C GLY A 378 -0.31 5.64 16.94
N VAL A 379 0.17 5.13 15.79
CA VAL A 379 -0.67 4.89 14.61
C VAL A 379 -1.38 3.56 14.76
N ARG A 380 -2.66 3.53 14.38
CA ARG A 380 -3.47 2.31 14.39
C ARG A 380 -3.03 1.37 13.27
N ILE A 381 -2.22 0.37 13.62
CA ILE A 381 -1.62 -0.58 12.67
C ILE A 381 -2.68 -1.28 11.80
N GLU A 382 -3.82 -1.68 12.40
CA GLU A 382 -4.94 -2.29 11.67
C GLU A 382 -5.50 -1.39 10.56
N SER A 383 -5.49 -0.06 10.77
CA SER A 383 -5.92 0.90 9.74
C SER A 383 -4.90 1.03 8.61
N VAL A 384 -3.60 0.85 8.89
CA VAL A 384 -2.52 0.89 7.89
C VAL A 384 -2.54 -0.38 7.04
N LEU A 385 -2.70 -1.54 7.69
CA LEU A 385 -2.70 -2.85 7.03
C LEU A 385 -4.06 -3.24 6.43
N MET A 386 -5.09 -2.39 6.57
CA MET A 386 -6.36 -2.51 5.87
C MET A 386 -6.16 -2.73 4.37
N SER A 387 -5.14 -2.10 3.79
CA SER A 387 -4.79 -2.19 2.37
C SER A 387 -4.37 -3.58 1.88
N LEU A 388 -4.02 -4.50 2.79
CA LEU A 388 -3.61 -5.85 2.40
C LEU A 388 -4.84 -6.72 2.08
N PRO A 389 -4.81 -7.54 1.02
CA PRO A 389 -5.88 -8.48 0.71
C PRO A 389 -6.00 -9.56 1.78
N LEU A 390 -7.17 -10.21 1.87
CA LEU A 390 -7.39 -11.31 2.82
C LEU A 390 -6.49 -12.52 2.47
N THR A 391 -6.30 -12.77 1.18
CA THR A 391 -5.45 -13.84 0.66
C THR A 391 -4.50 -13.34 -0.43
N ALA A 392 -3.29 -13.92 -0.47
CA ALA A 392 -2.29 -13.71 -1.51
C ALA A 392 -1.42 -14.98 -1.67
N ARG A 393 -0.75 -15.11 -2.82
CA ARG A 393 0.08 -16.28 -3.15
C ARG A 393 1.42 -15.88 -3.75
N TRP A 394 2.45 -16.64 -3.44
CA TRP A 394 3.76 -16.58 -4.07
C TRP A 394 4.16 -17.97 -4.57
N GLU A 395 4.63 -18.03 -5.81
CA GLU A 395 5.15 -19.25 -6.42
C GLU A 395 6.56 -19.02 -6.96
N TYR A 396 7.43 -19.98 -6.71
CA TYR A 396 8.80 -19.93 -7.17
C TYR A 396 8.85 -20.09 -8.70
N CYS A 397 9.53 -19.16 -9.38
CA CYS A 397 9.74 -19.17 -10.84
C CYS A 397 8.47 -19.29 -11.70
N HIS A 398 7.30 -18.86 -11.19
CA HIS A 398 6.07 -18.84 -11.98
C HIS A 398 6.18 -17.87 -13.16
N THR A 399 5.90 -18.38 -14.37
CA THR A 399 5.79 -17.58 -15.60
C THR A 399 4.47 -17.95 -16.29
N PRO A 400 3.63 -16.97 -16.67
CA PRO A 400 2.40 -17.28 -17.41
C PRO A 400 2.71 -17.83 -18.81
N VAL A 401 1.77 -18.58 -19.37
CA VAL A 401 1.88 -19.12 -20.73
C VAL A 401 1.91 -17.97 -21.74
N GLU A 402 2.79 -18.06 -22.73
CA GLU A 402 2.89 -17.04 -23.78
C GLU A 402 1.56 -16.89 -24.54
N GLY A 403 1.18 -15.65 -24.84
CA GLY A 403 -0.08 -15.32 -25.51
C GLY A 403 -1.34 -15.42 -24.63
N SER A 404 -1.22 -15.90 -23.39
CA SER A 404 -2.35 -16.01 -22.46
C SER A 404 -2.85 -14.63 -21.98
N PRO A 405 -4.09 -14.53 -21.47
CA PRO A 405 -4.60 -13.29 -20.87
C PRO A 405 -3.71 -12.74 -19.73
N GLU A 406 -3.09 -13.62 -18.95
CA GLU A 406 -2.14 -13.28 -17.88
C GLU A 406 -0.87 -12.64 -18.45
N ALA A 407 -0.31 -13.20 -19.54
CA ALA A 407 0.86 -12.64 -20.22
C ALA A 407 0.56 -11.27 -20.83
N LYS A 408 -0.63 -11.08 -21.42
CA LYS A 408 -1.09 -9.78 -21.96
C LYS A 408 -1.14 -8.70 -20.88
N LEU A 409 -1.64 -9.03 -19.67
CA LEU A 409 -1.59 -8.09 -18.56
C LEU A 409 -0.14 -7.72 -18.22
N LEU A 410 0.75 -8.71 -18.04
CA LEU A 410 2.15 -8.44 -17.68
C LEU A 410 2.88 -7.56 -18.69
N GLU A 411 2.57 -7.66 -19.98
CA GLU A 411 3.15 -6.79 -21.01
C GLU A 411 2.84 -5.32 -20.75
N VAL A 412 1.57 -4.99 -20.47
CA VAL A 412 1.13 -3.62 -20.15
C VAL A 412 1.68 -3.15 -18.82
N LEU A 413 1.81 -4.04 -17.83
CA LEU A 413 2.43 -3.68 -16.55
C LEU A 413 3.94 -3.43 -16.67
N ARG A 414 4.64 -4.05 -17.63
CA ARG A 414 6.06 -3.78 -17.92
C ARG A 414 6.24 -2.56 -18.80
N ASN A 415 5.25 -2.23 -19.62
CA ASN A 415 5.28 -1.13 -20.56
C ASN A 415 3.97 -0.33 -20.45
N PRO A 416 3.88 0.62 -19.49
CA PRO A 416 2.72 1.50 -19.38
C PRO A 416 2.43 2.17 -20.71
N ARG A 417 1.15 2.30 -21.02
CA ARG A 417 0.65 2.93 -22.24
C ARG A 417 -0.37 4.00 -21.91
N GLU A 418 -0.71 4.81 -22.89
CA GLU A 418 -1.82 5.75 -22.80
C GLU A 418 -3.15 5.02 -23.00
N TRP A 419 -4.17 5.43 -22.25
CA TRP A 419 -5.50 4.84 -22.30
C TRP A 419 -6.54 5.77 -22.94
N VAL A 420 -6.32 7.09 -22.89
CA VAL A 420 -7.23 8.15 -23.37
C VAL A 420 -6.48 9.34 -23.94
#